data_AF-A0A6P4D4L8-F1
#
_entry.id   AF-A0A6P4D4L8-F1
#
_cell.length_a   1.000
_cell.length_b   1.000
_cell.length_c   1.000
_cell.angle_alpha   90.00
_cell.angle_beta   90.00
_cell.angle_gamma   90.00
#
_symmetry.space_group_name_H-M   'P 1'
#
loop_
_entity.id
_entity.type
_entity.pdbx_description
1 polymer ?
#
loop_
_entity_poly.entity_id
_entity_poly.type
_entity_poly.pdbx_seq_one_letter_code
_entity_poly.pdbx_strand_id
1 'polypeptide(L)'
;MGSPLKKIMLCSSEKEIFSVEEQVMVQHSVIINNMIEDGSYNHEESKIPLDCVDSKTLKKVIDYCTHHTHHHNDNQEDLEAWDAQFLNVDSNGLYDLLMAANYLEIRNLMDLIYRTIKNMIKGKKIDEIRRILNIKDHGFTPEEEEQNRKEYPHFY
;
A
#
# COMPACT_ATOMS: atom_id res chain seq x y z
N MET A 1 26.93 -12.00 -20.83
CA MET A 1 26.90 -10.77 -20.01
C MET A 1 25.49 -10.25 -20.07
N GLY A 2 24.77 -10.24 -18.95
CA GLY A 2 23.39 -9.74 -18.92
C GLY A 2 23.39 -8.24 -19.21
N SER A 3 22.43 -7.79 -20.02
CA SER A 3 22.15 -6.36 -20.23
C SER A 3 22.04 -5.66 -18.86
N PRO A 4 22.56 -4.44 -18.70
CA PRO A 4 22.37 -3.69 -17.45
C PRO A 4 20.88 -3.56 -17.15
N LEU A 5 20.51 -3.74 -15.87
CA LEU A 5 19.14 -3.58 -15.40
C LEU A 5 18.65 -2.17 -15.76
N LYS A 6 17.60 -2.12 -16.57
CA LYS A 6 16.96 -0.87 -17.00
C LYS A 6 16.29 -0.23 -15.80
N LYS A 7 16.49 1.07 -15.62
CA LYS A 7 15.97 1.82 -14.48
C LYS A 7 14.98 2.88 -14.92
N ILE A 8 14.03 3.19 -14.04
CA ILE A 8 13.11 4.32 -14.17
C ILE A 8 13.28 5.26 -12.99
N MET A 9 12.90 6.52 -13.19
CA MET A 9 12.99 7.57 -12.18
C MET A 9 11.60 7.96 -11.71
N LEU A 10 11.28 7.68 -10.45
CA LEU A 10 10.02 8.06 -9.81
C LEU A 10 10.23 9.33 -8.98
N CYS A 11 9.33 10.31 -9.10
CA CYS A 11 9.41 11.56 -8.35
C CYS A 11 8.23 11.67 -7.39
N SER A 12 8.50 11.76 -6.09
CA SER A 12 7.46 11.94 -5.07
C SER A 12 6.80 13.32 -5.15
N SER A 13 5.72 13.50 -4.40
CA SER A 13 5.05 14.80 -4.21
C SER A 13 5.98 15.87 -3.65
N GLU A 14 6.94 15.48 -2.81
CA GLU A 14 7.98 16.33 -2.19
C GLU A 14 9.19 16.55 -3.11
N LYS A 15 9.12 16.08 -4.35
CA LYS A 15 10.14 16.22 -5.40
C LYS A 15 11.44 15.45 -5.14
N GLU A 16 11.41 14.48 -4.22
CA GLU A 16 12.48 13.49 -4.08
C GLU A 16 12.41 12.50 -5.24
N ILE A 17 13.58 12.11 -5.77
CA ILE A 17 13.70 11.25 -6.95
C ILE A 17 14.29 9.90 -6.54
N PHE A 18 13.58 8.84 -6.91
CA PHE A 18 13.96 7.45 -6.65
C PHE A 18 14.32 6.76 -7.96
N SER A 19 15.52 6.18 -8.01
CA SER A 19 15.97 5.35 -9.13
C SER A 19 15.71 3.88 -8.82
N VAL A 20 14.81 3.26 -9.57
CA VAL A 20 14.33 1.89 -9.33
C VAL A 20 14.44 1.06 -10.60
N GLU A 21 14.63 -0.25 -10.46
CA GLU A 21 14.60 -1.19 -11.59
C GLU A 21 13.23 -1.16 -12.27
N GLU A 22 13.21 -1.02 -13.59
CA GLU A 22 11.98 -0.97 -14.38
C GLU A 22 11.10 -2.20 -14.11
N GLN A 23 11.71 -3.38 -14.14
CA GLN A 23 10.99 -4.65 -13.93
C GLN A 23 10.32 -4.75 -12.56
N VAL A 24 10.94 -4.20 -11.52
CA VAL A 24 10.34 -4.17 -10.17
C VAL A 24 9.02 -3.42 -10.18
N MET A 25 8.96 -2.26 -10.83
CA MET A 25 7.73 -1.48 -10.87
C MET A 25 6.73 -2.01 -11.88
N VAL A 26 7.18 -2.43 -13.07
CA VAL A 26 6.35 -2.98 -14.14
C VAL A 26 5.63 -4.26 -13.72
N GLN A 27 6.27 -5.12 -12.94
CA GLN A 27 5.65 -6.36 -12.45
C GLN A 27 4.46 -6.11 -11.51
N HIS A 28 4.46 -4.98 -10.79
CA HIS A 28 3.54 -4.74 -9.69
C HIS A 28 2.53 -3.62 -9.96
N SER A 29 2.93 -2.53 -10.62
CA SER A 29 2.08 -1.37 -10.89
C SER A 29 1.53 -1.41 -12.31
N VAL A 30 0.20 -1.50 -12.43
CA VAL A 30 -0.48 -1.45 -13.73
C VAL A 30 -0.28 -0.09 -14.39
N ILE A 31 -0.35 1.00 -13.60
CA ILE A 31 -0.17 2.37 -14.11
C ILE A 31 1.23 2.56 -14.71
N ILE A 32 2.28 2.15 -13.99
CA ILE A 32 3.65 2.27 -14.49
C ILE A 32 3.86 1.35 -15.69
N ASN A 33 3.34 0.11 -15.66
CA ASN A 33 3.46 -0.78 -16.81
C ASN A 33 2.85 -0.17 -18.08
N ASN A 34 1.62 0.33 -18.00
CA ASN A 34 0.95 0.94 -19.15
C ASN A 34 1.74 2.12 -19.73
N MET A 35 2.28 2.99 -18.86
CA MET A 35 3.09 4.14 -19.26
C MET A 35 4.41 3.75 -19.95
N ILE A 36 4.95 2.57 -19.64
CA ILE A 36 6.16 2.04 -20.27
C ILE A 36 5.80 1.35 -21.60
N GLU A 37 4.74 0.54 -21.62
CA GLU A 37 4.30 -0.22 -22.79
C GLU A 37 3.78 0.69 -23.93
N ASP A 38 3.13 1.80 -23.60
CA ASP A 38 2.62 2.75 -24.60
C ASP A 38 3.70 3.71 -25.14
N GLY A 39 4.92 3.64 -24.60
CA GLY A 39 6.05 4.47 -25.02
C GLY A 39 6.00 5.91 -24.50
N SER A 40 5.12 6.24 -23.55
CA SER A 40 5.00 7.58 -22.95
C SER A 40 6.21 7.96 -22.08
N TYR A 41 7.01 6.98 -21.64
CA TYR A 41 8.20 7.22 -20.82
C TYR A 41 9.50 7.12 -21.61
N ASN A 42 10.34 8.16 -21.54
CA ASN A 42 11.70 8.17 -22.10
C ASN A 42 12.75 7.98 -20.98
N HIS A 43 13.48 6.87 -21.04
CA HIS A 43 14.51 6.45 -20.07
C HIS A 43 15.70 7.40 -19.91
N GLU A 44 15.98 8.27 -20.88
CA GLU A 44 17.16 9.14 -20.85
C GLU A 44 16.89 10.47 -20.14
N GLU A 45 15.65 10.95 -20.15
CA GLU A 45 15.32 12.32 -19.75
C GLU A 45 14.04 12.44 -18.89
N SER A 46 13.23 11.38 -18.78
CA SER A 46 11.94 11.45 -18.10
C SER A 46 12.00 10.95 -16.66
N LYS A 47 11.17 11.58 -15.83
CA LYS A 47 10.79 11.10 -14.50
C LYS A 47 9.27 10.97 -14.44
N ILE A 48 8.78 9.94 -13.77
CA ILE A 48 7.34 9.72 -13.55
C ILE A 48 6.95 10.53 -12.30
N PRO A 49 6.13 11.60 -12.43
CA PRO A 49 5.65 12.34 -11.28
C PRO A 49 4.54 11.58 -10.56
N LEU A 50 4.70 11.36 -9.26
CA LEU A 50 3.74 10.72 -8.37
C LEU A 50 3.28 11.75 -7.34
N ASP A 51 2.59 12.80 -7.80
CA ASP A 51 2.26 13.98 -7.01
C ASP A 51 1.33 13.71 -5.81
N CYS A 52 0.69 12.53 -5.77
CA CYS A 52 -0.17 12.09 -4.68
C CYS A 52 0.53 11.19 -3.65
N VAL A 53 1.83 10.91 -3.80
CA VAL A 53 2.57 9.99 -2.93
C VAL A 53 3.79 10.71 -2.35
N ASP A 54 3.85 10.85 -1.03
CA ASP A 54 5.01 11.40 -0.33
C ASP A 54 6.23 10.47 -0.40
N SER A 55 7.41 11.00 -0.08
CA SER A 55 8.67 10.26 -0.26
C SER A 55 8.80 9.06 0.66
N LYS A 56 8.27 9.14 1.90
CA LYS A 56 8.31 8.05 2.87
C LYS A 56 7.42 6.90 2.41
N THR A 57 6.21 7.20 1.94
CA THR A 57 5.27 6.21 1.41
C THR A 57 5.79 5.60 0.12
N LEU A 58 6.30 6.42 -0.80
CA LEU A 58 6.88 5.94 -2.07
C LEU A 58 8.06 4.99 -1.82
N LYS A 59 8.95 5.33 -0.88
CA LYS A 59 10.05 4.45 -0.49
C LYS A 59 9.55 3.08 -0.02
N LYS A 60 8.53 3.04 0.84
CA LYS A 60 7.94 1.76 1.30
C LYS A 60 7.29 0.98 0.16
N VAL A 61 6.61 1.64 -0.77
CA VAL A 61 6.05 0.98 -1.96
C VAL A 61 7.16 0.34 -2.80
N ILE A 62 8.25 1.06 -3.03
CA ILE A 62 9.42 0.54 -3.75
C ILE A 62 10.04 -0.64 -3.00
N ASP A 63 10.20 -0.55 -1.67
CA ASP A 63 10.73 -1.65 -0.85
C ASP A 63 9.85 -2.91 -0.98
N TYR A 64 8.52 -2.74 -0.94
CA TYR A 64 7.56 -3.84 -1.13
C TYR A 64 7.69 -4.50 -2.50
N CYS A 65 7.66 -3.71 -3.58
CA CYS A 65 7.80 -4.23 -4.94
C CYS A 65 9.16 -4.91 -5.14
N THR A 66 10.24 -4.31 -4.64
CA THR A 66 11.59 -4.87 -4.77
C THR A 66 11.68 -6.23 -4.09
N HIS A 67 11.19 -6.32 -2.84
CA HIS A 67 11.19 -7.58 -2.11
C HIS A 67 10.37 -8.65 -2.85
N HIS A 68 9.14 -8.32 -3.27
CA HIS A 68 8.26 -9.28 -3.94
C HIS A 68 8.68 -9.65 -5.36
N THR A 69 9.53 -8.85 -6.02
CA THR A 69 10.18 -9.24 -7.28
C THR A 69 11.35 -10.20 -7.03
N HIS A 70 12.26 -9.87 -6.11
CA HIS A 70 13.50 -10.64 -5.94
C HIS A 70 13.37 -11.88 -5.05
N HIS A 71 12.39 -11.91 -4.15
CA HIS A 71 12.17 -12.98 -3.17
C HIS A 71 10.91 -13.82 -3.45
N HIS A 72 10.32 -13.74 -4.66
CA HIS A 72 9.11 -14.51 -5.01
C HIS A 72 9.26 -16.04 -4.93
N ASN A 73 10.50 -16.56 -4.88
CA ASN A 73 10.80 -17.99 -4.73
C ASN A 73 11.10 -18.40 -3.28
N ASP A 74 11.13 -17.45 -2.35
CA ASP A 74 11.26 -17.76 -0.94
C ASP A 74 10.02 -18.53 -0.48
N ASN A 75 10.14 -19.27 0.62
CA ASN A 75 9.00 -20.02 1.12
C ASN A 75 7.91 -19.07 1.64
N GLN A 76 6.68 -19.56 1.68
CA GLN A 76 5.52 -18.77 2.07
C GLN A 76 5.62 -18.21 3.50
N GLU A 77 6.28 -18.92 4.42
CA GLU A 77 6.42 -18.48 5.82
C GLU A 77 7.33 -17.26 5.93
N ASP A 78 8.46 -17.25 5.22
CA ASP A 78 9.40 -16.13 5.20
C ASP A 78 8.77 -14.88 4.57
N LEU A 79 8.01 -15.05 3.47
CA LEU A 79 7.26 -13.97 2.83
C LEU A 79 6.20 -13.39 3.78
N GLU A 80 5.42 -14.23 4.45
CA GLU A 80 4.40 -13.78 5.42
C GLU A 80 5.02 -13.08 6.64
N ALA A 81 6.18 -13.55 7.11
CA ALA A 81 6.90 -12.89 8.19
C ALA A 81 7.42 -11.51 7.78
N TRP A 82 7.93 -11.39 6.55
CA TRP A 82 8.35 -10.10 6.00
C TRP A 82 7.18 -9.15 5.82
N ASP A 83 6.06 -9.63 5.24
CA ASP A 83 4.82 -8.87 5.06
C ASP A 83 4.29 -8.31 6.39
N ALA A 84 4.30 -9.13 7.44
CA ALA A 84 3.89 -8.72 8.77
C ALA A 84 4.78 -7.62 9.35
N GLN A 85 6.10 -7.68 9.12
CA GLN A 85 7.03 -6.63 9.53
C GLN A 85 6.88 -5.37 8.67
N PHE A 86 6.67 -5.53 7.37
CA PHE A 86 6.49 -4.44 6.42
C PHE A 86 5.27 -3.58 6.77
N LEU A 87 4.14 -4.22 7.09
CA LEU A 87 2.89 -3.57 7.51
C LEU A 87 2.82 -3.23 9.00
N ASN A 88 3.91 -3.37 9.76
CA ASN A 88 4.00 -2.88 11.12
C ASN A 88 4.16 -1.35 11.15
N VAL A 89 3.12 -0.65 10.73
CA VAL A 89 2.99 0.81 10.68
C VAL A 89 1.77 1.26 11.47
N ASP A 90 1.68 2.54 11.78
CA ASP A 90 0.49 3.13 12.41
C ASP A 90 -0.68 3.22 11.42
N SER A 91 -1.88 3.55 11.92
CA SER A 91 -3.09 3.65 11.09
C SER A 91 -2.94 4.64 9.93
N ASN A 92 -2.19 5.73 10.15
CA ASN A 92 -1.90 6.72 9.12
C ASN A 92 -1.00 6.11 8.03
N GLY A 93 0.11 5.47 8.41
CA GLY A 93 0.99 4.82 7.43
C GLY A 93 0.30 3.70 6.66
N LEU A 94 -0.64 2.97 7.27
CA LEU A 94 -1.43 1.96 6.57
C LEU A 94 -2.40 2.60 5.57
N TYR A 95 -3.01 3.73 5.93
CA TYR A 95 -3.86 4.51 5.04
C TYR A 95 -3.07 5.09 3.86
N ASP A 96 -1.90 5.67 4.11
CA ASP A 96 -1.04 6.24 3.07
C ASP A 96 -0.58 5.14 2.08
N LEU A 97 -0.20 3.97 2.59
CA LEU A 97 0.12 2.80 1.76
C LEU A 97 -1.07 2.31 0.94
N LEU A 98 -2.27 2.29 1.51
CA LEU A 98 -3.49 1.90 0.78
C LEU A 98 -3.79 2.88 -0.35
N MET A 99 -3.67 4.19 -0.07
CA MET A 99 -3.89 5.23 -1.07
C MET A 99 -2.86 5.16 -2.21
N ALA A 100 -1.58 4.95 -1.88
CA ALA A 100 -0.52 4.78 -2.87
C ALA A 100 -0.69 3.51 -3.70
N ALA A 101 -1.05 2.37 -3.06
CA ALA A 101 -1.30 1.11 -3.74
C ALA A 101 -2.48 1.21 -4.71
N ASN A 102 -3.56 1.89 -4.29
CA ASN A 102 -4.70 2.17 -5.16
C ASN A 102 -4.33 3.10 -6.32
N TYR A 103 -3.60 4.19 -6.05
CA TYR A 103 -3.15 5.14 -7.08
C TYR A 103 -2.25 4.49 -8.15
N LEU A 104 -1.36 3.59 -7.75
CA LEU A 104 -0.44 2.87 -8.64
C LEU A 104 -1.03 1.55 -9.18
N GLU A 105 -2.24 1.20 -8.77
CA GLU A 105 -2.91 -0.08 -9.05
C GLU A 105 -2.06 -1.32 -8.71
N ILE A 106 -1.41 -1.29 -7.54
CA ILE A 106 -0.60 -2.40 -7.01
C ILE A 106 -1.50 -3.38 -6.25
N ARG A 107 -2.14 -4.28 -6.99
CA ARG A 107 -3.17 -5.20 -6.49
C ARG A 107 -2.71 -6.08 -5.32
N ASN A 108 -1.51 -6.66 -5.41
CA ASN A 108 -1.00 -7.53 -4.35
C ASN A 108 -0.75 -6.77 -3.03
N LEU A 109 -0.29 -5.50 -3.10
CA LEU A 109 -0.14 -4.66 -1.91
C LEU A 109 -1.50 -4.31 -1.30
N MET A 110 -2.50 -3.99 -2.12
CA MET A 110 -3.87 -3.75 -1.64
C MET A 110 -4.44 -4.99 -0.94
N ASP A 111 -4.29 -6.18 -1.54
CA ASP A 111 -4.78 -7.44 -0.96
C ASP A 111 -4.11 -7.73 0.39
N LEU A 112 -2.80 -7.48 0.50
CA LEU A 112 -2.06 -7.63 1.74
C LEU A 112 -2.58 -6.66 2.83
N ILE A 113 -2.83 -5.40 2.48
CA ILE A 113 -3.39 -4.40 3.40
C ILE A 113 -4.80 -4.80 3.84
N TYR A 114 -5.68 -5.22 2.91
CA TYR A 114 -7.03 -5.66 3.24
C TYR A 114 -7.04 -6.90 4.14
N ARG A 115 -6.16 -7.87 3.88
CA ARG A 115 -5.97 -9.04 4.74
C ARG A 115 -5.55 -8.63 6.15
N THR A 116 -4.65 -7.66 6.27
CA THR A 116 -4.18 -7.13 7.55
C THR A 116 -5.30 -6.44 8.32
N ILE A 117 -6.03 -5.52 7.68
CA ILE A 117 -7.20 -4.85 8.29
C ILE A 117 -8.24 -5.87 8.74
N LYS A 118 -8.57 -6.85 7.87
CA LYS A 118 -9.51 -7.94 8.20
C LYS A 118 -9.07 -8.69 9.46
N ASN A 119 -7.79 -9.03 9.59
CA ASN A 119 -7.26 -9.72 10.76
C ASN A 119 -7.30 -8.86 12.03
N MET A 120 -7.08 -7.55 11.90
CA MET A 120 -7.15 -6.60 13.01
C MET A 120 -8.57 -6.46 13.58
N ILE A 121 -9.60 -6.49 12.73
CA ILE A 121 -11.00 -6.30 13.15
C ILE A 121 -11.73 -7.60 13.48
N LYS A 122 -11.20 -8.76 13.07
CA LYS A 122 -11.86 -10.05 13.25
C LYS A 122 -12.09 -10.37 14.73
N GLY A 123 -13.37 -10.55 15.08
CA GLY A 123 -13.78 -10.92 16.44
C GLY A 123 -13.70 -9.78 17.47
N LYS A 124 -13.48 -8.54 17.02
CA LYS A 124 -13.46 -7.35 17.88
C LYS A 124 -14.83 -6.68 17.95
N LYS A 125 -15.13 -6.05 19.07
CA LYS A 125 -16.30 -5.18 19.21
C LYS A 125 -16.07 -3.84 18.51
N ILE A 126 -17.15 -3.14 18.14
CA ILE A 126 -17.08 -1.85 17.44
C ILE A 126 -16.21 -0.85 18.22
N ASP A 127 -16.35 -0.78 19.53
CA ASP A 127 -15.55 0.13 20.37
C ASP A 127 -14.05 -0.22 20.38
N GLU A 128 -13.70 -1.50 20.22
CA GLU A 128 -12.31 -1.93 20.05
C GLU A 128 -11.79 -1.63 18.65
N ILE A 129 -12.60 -1.89 17.61
CA ILE A 129 -12.26 -1.60 16.21
C ILE A 129 -11.97 -0.10 16.04
N ARG A 130 -12.81 0.76 16.62
CA ARG A 130 -12.61 2.21 16.61
C ARG A 130 -11.27 2.61 17.22
N ARG A 131 -10.85 2.00 18.33
CA ARG A 131 -9.54 2.26 18.94
C ARG A 131 -8.39 1.76 18.07
N ILE A 132 -8.50 0.55 17.53
CA ILE A 132 -7.48 -0.07 16.67
C ILE A 132 -7.24 0.75 15.40
N LEU A 133 -8.31 1.25 14.78
CA LEU A 133 -8.26 2.05 13.56
C LEU A 133 -8.17 3.56 13.82
N ASN A 134 -8.05 3.98 15.09
CA ASN A 134 -7.98 5.38 15.51
C ASN A 134 -9.15 6.25 14.96
N ILE A 135 -10.36 5.69 14.92
CA ILE A 135 -11.58 6.36 14.48
C ILE A 135 -12.09 7.23 15.63
N LYS A 136 -11.95 8.56 15.47
CA LYS A 136 -12.41 9.56 16.46
C LYS A 136 -13.82 10.06 16.17
N ASP A 137 -14.14 10.24 14.90
CA ASP A 137 -15.46 10.64 14.43
C ASP A 137 -16.03 9.51 13.59
N HIS A 138 -17.16 8.97 14.02
CA HIS A 138 -17.90 7.91 13.34
C HIS A 138 -19.19 8.41 12.69
N GLY A 139 -19.44 9.73 12.70
CA GLY A 139 -20.55 10.36 11.99
C GLY A 139 -21.94 10.00 12.51
N PHE A 140 -22.06 9.34 13.66
CA PHE A 140 -23.34 8.97 14.27
C PHE A 140 -23.71 9.93 15.39
N THR A 141 -24.99 10.29 15.49
CA THR A 141 -25.52 10.97 16.67
C THR A 141 -25.59 10.01 17.86
N PRO A 142 -25.65 10.51 19.11
CA PRO A 142 -25.86 9.67 20.29
C PRO A 142 -27.11 8.79 20.20
N GLU A 143 -28.19 9.29 19.61
CA GLU A 143 -29.43 8.54 19.42
C GLU A 143 -29.26 7.39 18.41
N GLU A 144 -28.55 7.64 17.30
CA GLU A 144 -28.23 6.61 16.31
C GLU A 144 -27.31 5.54 16.91
N GLU A 145 -26.36 5.93 17.74
CA GLU A 145 -25.45 4.98 18.40
C GLU A 145 -26.20 4.09 19.41
N GLU A 146 -27.09 4.66 20.22
CA GLU A 146 -27.93 3.89 21.14
C GLU A 146 -28.87 2.94 20.37
N GLN A 147 -29.44 3.39 19.25
CA GLN A 147 -30.26 2.55 18.39
C GLN A 147 -29.45 1.39 17.80
N ASN A 148 -28.24 1.67 17.31
CA ASN A 148 -27.34 0.64 16.78
C ASN A 148 -26.93 -0.38 17.86
N ARG A 149 -26.72 0.06 19.11
CA ARG A 149 -26.42 -0.83 20.26
C ARG A 149 -27.59 -1.77 20.58
N LYS A 150 -28.84 -1.29 20.44
CA LYS A 150 -30.05 -2.11 20.64
C LYS A 150 -30.30 -3.09 19.50
N GLU A 151 -30.10 -2.65 18.26
CA GLU A 151 -30.39 -3.44 17.06
C GLU A 151 -29.31 -4.51 16.82
N TYR A 152 -28.05 -4.18 17.11
CA TYR A 152 -26.90 -5.05 16.87
C TYR A 152 -26.03 -5.29 18.13
N PRO A 153 -26.59 -5.84 19.22
CA PRO A 153 -25.89 -5.98 20.49
C PRO A 153 -24.69 -6.93 20.45
N HIS A 154 -24.57 -7.77 19.41
CA HIS A 154 -23.45 -8.68 19.24
C HIS A 154 -22.19 -7.99 18.66
N PHE A 155 -22.34 -6.82 18.01
CA PHE A 155 -21.20 -6.04 17.51
C PHE A 155 -20.65 -5.03 18.53
N TYR A 156 -21.43 -4.67 19.56
CA TYR A 156 -21.02 -3.79 20.66
C TYR A 156 -20.63 -4.59 21.90
#